data_AF-A0AAE3KM13-F1
#
_entry.id   AF-A0AAE3KM13-F1
#
_cell.length_a   1.000
_cell.length_b   1.000
_cell.length_c   1.000
_cell.angle_alpha   90.00
_cell.angle_beta   90.00
_cell.angle_gamma   90.00
#
_symmetry.space_group_name_H-M   'P 1'
#
loop_
_entity.id
_entity.type
_entity.pdbx_description
1 polymer ?
#
loop_
_entity_poly.entity_id
_entity_poly.type
_entity_poly.pdbx_seq_one_letter_code
_entity_poly.pdbx_strand_id
1 'polypeptide(L)'
;MDTVFLRLAAEDISDLGLHEESGWEMSFPSGKTVARSTLQAEAQPIIVLGADAVPYLLPRVMDENLPLRYVAIYALEQITGEKFRASYFDRDDREGYRAKSIEIWQGWYESQQKQH
;
A
#
# COMPACT_ATOMS: atom_id res chain seq x y z
N MET A 1 -13.61 3.65 0.16
CA MET A 1 -12.15 3.45 0.06
C MET A 1 -11.40 3.96 1.27
N ASP A 2 -11.76 5.11 1.84
CA ASP A 2 -11.04 5.69 2.97
C ASP A 2 -11.09 4.90 4.27
N THR A 3 -12.06 4.00 4.49
CA THR A 3 -12.21 3.34 5.78
C THR A 3 -11.00 2.51 6.20
N VAL A 4 -10.30 1.84 5.26
CA VAL A 4 -9.08 1.08 5.57
C VAL A 4 -7.94 2.04 5.95
N PHE A 5 -7.68 3.07 5.15
CA PHE A 5 -6.62 4.04 5.44
C PHE A 5 -6.90 4.87 6.70
N LEU A 6 -8.16 5.22 6.96
CA LEU A 6 -8.58 5.91 8.19
C LEU A 6 -8.35 5.04 9.43
N ARG A 7 -8.68 3.75 9.34
CA ARG A 7 -8.48 2.81 10.44
C ARG A 7 -6.99 2.54 10.69
N LEU A 8 -6.21 2.33 9.63
CA LEU A 8 -4.76 2.21 9.73
C LEU A 8 -4.11 3.50 10.26
N ALA A 9 -4.59 4.68 9.85
CA ALA A 9 -4.11 5.96 10.37
C ALA A 9 -4.45 6.15 11.86
N ALA A 10 -5.59 5.60 12.30
CA ALA A 10 -5.99 5.53 13.70
C ALA A 10 -5.33 4.37 14.47
N GLU A 11 -4.49 3.58 13.80
CA GLU A 11 -3.86 2.37 14.34
C GLU A 11 -4.86 1.32 14.85
N ASP A 12 -6.11 1.41 14.37
CA ASP A 12 -7.20 0.47 14.56
C ASP A 12 -7.10 -0.63 13.49
N ILE A 13 -6.40 -1.70 13.84
CA ILE A 13 -6.18 -2.84 12.94
C ILE A 13 -7.26 -3.86 13.20
N SER A 14 -7.89 -4.39 12.14
CA SER A 14 -8.89 -5.43 12.32
C SER A 14 -8.26 -6.64 12.99
N ASP A 15 -8.95 -7.19 13.98
CA ASP A 15 -8.58 -8.43 14.68
C ASP A 15 -8.81 -9.68 13.80
N LEU A 16 -8.70 -9.50 12.48
CA LEU A 16 -8.87 -10.53 11.46
C LEU A 16 -7.62 -11.43 11.46
N GLY A 17 -7.52 -12.24 12.51
CA GLY A 17 -6.67 -13.40 12.55
C GLY A 17 -5.21 -13.07 12.85
N LEU A 18 -4.87 -13.18 14.14
CA LEU A 18 -3.58 -13.73 14.57
C LEU A 18 -3.44 -15.15 13.97
N HIS A 19 -3.10 -15.24 12.69
CA HIS A 19 -2.39 -16.39 12.18
C HIS A 19 -0.93 -15.99 12.18
N GLU A 20 -0.20 -16.63 13.09
CA GLU A 20 1.26 -16.64 13.17
C GLU A 20 1.82 -17.18 11.84
N GLU A 21 1.82 -16.35 10.80
CA GLU A 21 2.66 -16.57 9.64
C GLU A 21 3.84 -15.61 9.74
N SER A 22 4.92 -16.18 10.28
CA SER A 22 6.30 -15.70 10.33
C SER A 22 6.60 -14.64 9.25
N GLY A 23 6.72 -13.39 9.68
CA GLY A 23 7.04 -12.28 8.80
C GLY A 23 7.57 -11.08 9.57
N TRP A 24 8.17 -10.16 8.83
CA TRP A 24 8.65 -8.90 9.37
C TRP A 24 7.50 -8.03 9.89
N GLU A 25 7.77 -7.31 10.98
CA GLU A 25 6.85 -6.31 11.54
C GLU A 25 7.20 -4.90 11.06
N MET A 26 6.21 -4.01 11.03
CA MET A 26 6.35 -2.59 10.76
C MET A 26 5.86 -1.79 11.96
N SER A 27 6.51 -0.66 12.25
CA SER A 27 6.09 0.24 13.32
C SER A 27 5.32 1.43 12.78
N PHE A 28 4.18 1.72 13.39
CA PHE A 28 3.49 2.99 13.25
C PHE A 28 4.29 4.14 13.88
N PRO A 29 3.96 5.40 13.56
CA PRO A 29 4.56 6.56 14.21
C PRO A 29 4.43 6.56 15.74
N SER A 30 3.39 5.95 16.31
CA SER A 30 3.25 5.78 17.77
C SER A 30 4.24 4.80 18.40
N GLY A 31 4.91 3.98 17.60
CA GLY A 31 5.73 2.86 18.04
C GLY A 31 5.00 1.52 18.13
N LYS A 32 3.67 1.48 17.96
CA LYS A 32 2.91 0.22 17.84
C LYS A 32 3.41 -0.58 16.63
N THR A 33 3.56 -1.89 16.77
CA THR A 33 3.95 -2.77 15.66
C THR A 33 2.76 -3.47 15.03
N VAL A 34 2.90 -3.83 13.76
CA VAL A 34 1.93 -4.60 12.98
C VAL A 34 2.65 -5.57 12.06
N ALA A 35 2.14 -6.79 11.99
CA ALA A 35 2.67 -7.81 11.09
C ALA A 35 2.36 -7.47 9.63
N ARG A 36 3.31 -7.78 8.74
CA ARG A 36 3.12 -7.65 7.29
C ARG A 36 1.88 -8.39 6.80
N SER A 37 1.64 -9.61 7.27
CA SER A 37 0.48 -10.44 6.88
C SER A 37 -0.85 -9.72 7.18
N THR A 38 -0.93 -9.07 8.33
CA THR A 38 -2.10 -8.25 8.71
C THR A 38 -2.29 -7.07 7.74
N LEU A 39 -1.22 -6.36 7.38
CA LEU A 39 -1.31 -5.27 6.39
C LEU A 39 -1.74 -5.78 5.00
N GLN A 40 -1.30 -6.98 4.60
CA GLN A 40 -1.73 -7.60 3.34
C GLN A 40 -3.20 -8.01 3.38
N ALA A 41 -3.70 -8.45 4.54
CA ALA A 41 -5.12 -8.73 4.76
C ALA A 41 -5.96 -7.44 4.67
N GLU A 42 -5.51 -6.36 5.31
CA GLU A 42 -6.14 -5.03 5.22
C GLU A 42 -6.16 -4.47 3.79
N ALA A 43 -5.19 -4.84 2.95
CA ALA A 43 -5.15 -4.46 1.55
C ALA A 43 -6.16 -5.21 0.65
N GLN A 44 -6.64 -6.40 1.05
CA GLN A 44 -7.55 -7.22 0.22
C GLN A 44 -8.80 -6.47 -0.26
N PRO A 45 -9.58 -5.77 0.59
CA PRO A 45 -10.76 -5.04 0.11
C PRO A 45 -10.42 -3.93 -0.88
N ILE A 46 -9.21 -3.36 -0.83
CA ILE A 46 -8.73 -2.37 -1.79
C ILE A 46 -8.43 -3.05 -3.13
N ILE A 47 -7.73 -4.19 -3.10
CA ILE A 47 -7.34 -4.94 -4.30
C ILE A 47 -8.57 -5.38 -5.10
N VAL A 48 -9.64 -5.80 -4.42
CA VAL A 48 -10.90 -6.23 -5.06
C VAL A 48 -11.55 -5.11 -5.89
N LEU A 49 -11.30 -3.84 -5.56
CA LEU A 49 -11.81 -2.69 -6.33
C LEU A 49 -11.06 -2.51 -7.67
N GLY A 50 -9.92 -3.17 -7.88
CA GLY A 50 -9.21 -3.16 -9.15
C GLY A 50 -8.75 -1.77 -9.57
N ALA A 51 -8.95 -1.42 -10.84
CA ALA A 51 -8.46 -0.15 -11.42
C ALA A 51 -9.05 1.10 -10.74
N ASP A 52 -10.29 1.03 -10.23
CA ASP A 52 -10.96 2.15 -9.55
C ASP A 52 -10.24 2.59 -8.28
N ALA A 53 -9.42 1.70 -7.72
CA ALA A 53 -8.61 1.96 -6.55
C ALA A 53 -7.42 2.88 -6.82
N VAL A 54 -6.87 2.83 -8.03
CA VAL A 54 -5.53 3.34 -8.32
C VAL A 54 -5.39 4.84 -8.00
N PRO A 55 -6.29 5.74 -8.42
CA PRO A 55 -6.17 7.17 -8.13
C PRO A 55 -6.09 7.49 -6.63
N TYR A 56 -6.73 6.68 -5.78
CA TYR A 56 -6.73 6.85 -4.34
C TYR A 56 -5.47 6.30 -3.66
N LEU A 57 -4.79 5.33 -4.30
CA LEU A 57 -3.58 4.70 -3.77
C LEU A 57 -2.31 5.47 -4.11
N LEU A 58 -2.22 6.08 -5.30
CA LEU A 58 -1.04 6.83 -5.75
C LEU A 58 -0.54 7.88 -4.74
N PRO A 59 -1.38 8.77 -4.16
CA PRO A 59 -0.89 9.73 -3.18
C PRO A 59 -0.38 9.07 -1.89
N ARG A 60 -0.88 7.88 -1.54
CA ARG A 60 -0.50 7.15 -0.32
C ARG A 60 0.88 6.49 -0.42
N VAL A 61 1.43 6.34 -1.62
CA VAL A 61 2.81 5.87 -1.82
C VAL A 61 3.81 6.84 -1.19
N MET A 62 3.50 8.13 -1.15
CA MET A 62 4.37 9.16 -0.56
C MET A 62 4.18 9.35 0.95
N ASP A 63 3.23 8.65 1.57
CA ASP A 63 2.91 8.79 2.99
C ASP A 63 4.14 8.47 3.86
N GLU A 64 4.35 9.24 4.93
CA GLU A 64 5.45 9.01 5.88
C GLU A 64 5.18 7.80 6.78
N ASN A 65 3.90 7.49 7.02
CA ASN A 65 3.48 6.35 7.79
C ASN A 65 3.77 5.06 7.02
N LEU A 66 4.80 4.34 7.46
CA LEU A 66 5.33 3.15 6.79
C LEU A 66 4.24 2.07 6.54
N PRO A 67 3.42 1.68 7.53
CA PRO A 67 2.26 0.81 7.30
C PRO A 67 1.30 1.28 6.20
N LEU A 68 0.92 2.56 6.16
CA LEU A 68 -0.01 3.10 5.14
C LEU A 68 0.62 3.04 3.76
N ARG A 69 1.88 3.47 3.66
CA ARG A 69 2.67 3.41 2.44
C ARG A 69 2.81 1.97 1.94
N TYR A 70 3.08 1.03 2.84
CA TYR A 70 3.17 -0.39 2.50
C TYR A 70 1.87 -0.92 1.88
N VAL A 71 0.72 -0.64 2.52
CA VAL A 71 -0.60 -1.08 2.03
C VAL A 71 -0.88 -0.52 0.64
N ALA A 72 -0.58 0.76 0.41
CA ALA A 72 -0.76 1.40 -0.88
C ALA A 72 0.10 0.75 -1.98
N ILE A 73 1.40 0.57 -1.72
CA ILE A 73 2.32 -0.04 -2.68
C ILE A 73 1.92 -1.48 -2.96
N TYR A 74 1.65 -2.28 -1.92
CA TYR A 74 1.26 -3.68 -2.08
C TYR A 74 -0.02 -3.81 -2.91
N ALA A 75 -1.05 -3.01 -2.63
CA ALA A 75 -2.28 -3.01 -3.41
C ALA A 75 -2.02 -2.64 -4.87
N LEU A 76 -1.21 -1.61 -5.14
CA LEU A 76 -0.85 -1.20 -6.50
C LEU A 76 -0.11 -2.31 -7.25
N GLU A 77 0.82 -3.03 -6.62
CA GLU A 77 1.48 -4.18 -7.24
C GLU A 77 0.50 -5.30 -7.60
N GLN A 78 -0.50 -5.57 -6.74
CA GLN A 78 -1.49 -6.62 -7.01
C GLN A 78 -2.46 -6.22 -8.12
N ILE A 79 -2.89 -4.96 -8.16
CA ILE A 79 -3.85 -4.46 -9.16
C ILE A 79 -3.19 -4.35 -10.54
N THR A 80 -1.97 -3.80 -10.59
CA THR A 80 -1.31 -3.47 -11.86
C THR A 80 -0.40 -4.58 -12.39
N GLY A 81 0.09 -5.47 -11.50
CA GLY A 81 1.17 -6.41 -11.80
C GLY A 81 2.57 -5.76 -11.83
N GLU A 82 2.67 -4.44 -11.77
CA GLU A 82 3.91 -3.69 -11.84
C GLU A 82 4.60 -3.63 -10.47
N LYS A 83 5.87 -4.03 -10.42
CA LYS A 83 6.63 -4.17 -9.17
C LYS A 83 7.24 -2.86 -8.69
N PHE A 84 7.19 -2.63 -7.38
CA PHE A 84 7.93 -1.60 -6.70
C PHE A 84 9.41 -1.93 -6.74
N ARG A 85 10.20 -1.06 -7.36
CA ARG A 85 11.63 -1.32 -7.65
C ARG A 85 12.57 -0.92 -6.52
N ALA A 86 12.05 -0.79 -5.30
CA ALA A 86 12.80 -0.35 -4.14
C ALA A 86 12.38 -1.10 -2.87
N SER A 87 13.14 -0.88 -1.80
CA SER A 87 12.78 -1.40 -0.48
C SER A 87 11.55 -0.68 0.04
N TYR A 88 10.55 -1.45 0.50
CA TYR A 88 9.38 -0.93 1.22
C TYR A 88 9.77 -0.10 2.46
N PHE A 89 10.93 -0.39 3.05
CA PHE A 89 11.43 0.23 4.26
C PHE A 89 12.29 1.47 4.01
N ASP A 90 12.54 1.84 2.75
CA ASP A 90 13.20 3.11 2.45
C ASP A 90 12.29 4.26 2.89
N ARG A 91 12.79 5.03 3.86
CA ARG A 91 12.08 6.20 4.42
C ARG A 91 12.46 7.48 3.71
N ASP A 92 13.71 7.57 3.26
CA ASP A 92 14.28 8.81 2.74
C ASP A 92 13.98 8.96 1.26
N ASP A 93 13.77 7.85 0.53
CA ASP A 93 13.48 7.83 -0.91
C ASP A 93 14.48 8.70 -1.70
N ARG A 94 15.76 8.65 -1.30
CA ARG A 94 16.81 9.55 -1.82
C ARG A 94 16.98 9.44 -3.33
N GLU A 95 16.66 8.27 -3.87
CA GLU A 95 16.75 7.92 -5.28
C GLU A 95 15.45 8.20 -6.07
N GLY A 96 14.40 8.70 -5.39
CA GLY A 96 13.09 9.03 -5.96
C GLY A 96 12.36 7.83 -6.55
N TYR A 97 12.52 6.64 -5.95
CA TYR A 97 11.89 5.41 -6.43
C TYR A 97 10.37 5.44 -6.29
N ARG A 98 9.85 6.14 -5.29
CA ARG A 98 8.39 6.28 -5.11
C ARG A 98 7.77 7.07 -6.25
N ALA A 99 8.34 8.23 -6.59
CA ALA A 99 7.86 9.05 -7.71
C ALA A 99 7.91 8.27 -9.04
N LYS A 100 9.02 7.58 -9.32
CA LYS A 100 9.16 6.74 -10.52
C LYS A 100 8.13 5.61 -10.57
N SER A 101 7.82 4.99 -9.43
CA SER A 101 6.81 3.92 -9.37
C SER A 101 5.40 4.46 -9.55
N ILE A 102 5.10 5.65 -8.99
CA ILE A 102 3.84 6.37 -9.22
C ILE A 102 3.64 6.63 -10.71
N GLU A 103 4.66 7.07 -11.44
CA GLU A 103 4.58 7.29 -12.89
C GLU A 103 4.23 6.00 -13.66
N ILE A 104 4.82 4.87 -13.29
CA ILE A 104 4.55 3.56 -13.90
C ILE A 104 3.09 3.16 -13.67
N TRP A 105 2.62 3.21 -12.42
CA TRP A 105 1.24 2.82 -12.10
C TRP A 105 0.20 3.79 -12.67
N GLN A 106 0.51 5.09 -12.71
CA GLN A 106 -0.31 6.10 -13.37
C GLN A 106 -0.44 5.82 -14.87
N GLY A 107 0.68 5.51 -15.55
CA GLY A 107 0.69 5.13 -16.96
C GLY A 107 -0.14 3.86 -17.24
N TRP A 108 -0.04 2.86 -16.36
CA TRP A 108 -0.89 1.67 -16.42
C TRP A 108 -2.37 2.05 -16.31
N TYR A 109 -2.75 2.86 -15.33
CA TYR A 109 -4.14 3.28 -15.12
C TYR A 109 -4.71 4.02 -16.33
N GLU A 110 -3.96 4.98 -16.87
CA GLU A 110 -4.36 5.71 -18.08
C GLU A 110 -4.51 4.79 -19.30
N SER A 111 -3.70 3.72 -19.39
CA SER A 111 -3.83 2.74 -20.48
C SER A 111 -5.12 1.92 -20.38
N GLN A 112 -5.59 1.62 -19.17
CA GLN A 112 -6.85 0.90 -18.95
C GLN A 112 -8.06 1.77 -19.30
N GLN A 113 -8.01 3.07 -18.99
CA GLN A 113 -9.09 4.01 -19.31
C GLN A 113 -9.28 4.22 -20.82
N LYS A 114 -8.24 4.01 -21.64
CA LYS A 114 -8.31 4.15 -23.11
C LYS A 114 -8.89 2.91 -23.82
N GLN A 115 -9.06 1.80 -23.10
CA GLN A 115 -9.57 0.53 -23.64
C GLN A 115 -11.08 0.34 -23.39
N HIS A 116 -11.72 1.29 -22.72
CA HIS A 116 -13.16 1.37 -22.47
C HIS A 116 -13.78 2.56 -23.20
#